data_AF-A0A0M2HEY8-F1
#
_entry.id   AF-A0A0M2HEY8-F1
#
_cell.length_a   1.000
_cell.length_b   1.000
_cell.length_c   1.000
_cell.angle_alpha   90.00
_cell.angle_beta   90.00
_cell.angle_gamma   90.00
#
_symmetry.space_group_name_H-M   'P 1'
#
loop_
_entity.id
_entity.type
_entity.pdbx_description
1 polymer ?
#
loop_
_entity_poly.entity_id
_entity_poly.type
_entity_poly.pdbx_seq_one_letter_code
_entity_poly.pdbx_strand_id
1 'polypeptide(L)'
;MPTTRATRRRGPLTALEGAEPAVAIGDTTARHVRLSPDGLSRHIGDPRSQFVPWSQVHTVTVEPPATWWPYPAISDMAAALLGGVAGGLETGEAAETPTFVVVITTLDGERLEWRATQHYLSGYRRGDAQATTRLVEYLTARGEARLLLARPAELIDRISALTRIGPQIGP
;
A
#
# COMPACT_ATOMS: atom_id res chain seq x y z
N MET A 1 -5.83 -10.83 -23.87
CA MET A 1 -6.54 -10.41 -22.65
C MET A 1 -6.00 -9.07 -22.22
N PRO A 2 -6.85 -8.10 -21.86
CA PRO A 2 -6.35 -6.80 -21.41
C PRO A 2 -5.63 -7.00 -20.07
N THR A 3 -4.39 -6.53 -19.98
CA THR A 3 -3.51 -6.75 -18.82
C THR A 3 -3.50 -5.53 -17.92
N THR A 4 -3.33 -5.76 -16.62
CA THR A 4 -3.09 -4.70 -15.63
C THR A 4 -1.60 -4.64 -15.32
N ARG A 5 -1.01 -3.44 -15.33
CA ARG A 5 0.43 -3.21 -15.16
C ARG A 5 0.70 -2.19 -14.05
N ALA A 6 1.71 -2.46 -13.23
CA ALA A 6 2.24 -1.46 -12.29
C ALA A 6 3.08 -0.39 -13.01
N THR A 7 2.75 0.90 -12.81
CA THR A 7 3.38 2.01 -13.57
C THR A 7 3.98 3.12 -12.71
N ARG A 8 3.51 3.32 -11.48
CA ARG A 8 4.07 4.28 -10.51
C ARG A 8 4.06 3.66 -9.11
N ARG A 9 5.01 4.05 -8.26
CA ARG A 9 5.06 3.61 -6.86
C ARG A 9 5.51 4.75 -5.95
N ARG A 10 4.82 4.91 -4.82
CA ARG A 10 5.19 5.84 -3.74
C ARG A 10 4.90 5.20 -2.38
N GLY A 11 5.94 4.91 -1.61
CA GLY A 11 5.81 4.20 -0.34
C GLY A 11 5.07 2.87 -0.50
N PRO A 12 3.97 2.64 0.22
CA PRO A 12 3.15 1.43 0.09
C PRO A 12 2.18 1.48 -1.10
N LEU A 13 2.04 2.62 -1.79
CA LEU A 13 1.09 2.80 -2.88
C LEU A 13 1.73 2.44 -4.23
N THR A 14 1.02 1.67 -5.04
CA THR A 14 1.41 1.34 -6.43
C THR A 14 0.24 1.60 -7.37
N ALA A 15 0.47 2.32 -8.46
CA ALA A 15 -0.53 2.57 -9.49
C ALA A 15 -0.58 1.36 -10.43
N LEU A 16 -1.77 0.80 -10.58
CA LEU A 16 -2.09 -0.28 -11.50
C LEU A 16 -2.93 0.30 -12.64
N GLU A 17 -2.41 0.29 -13.86
CA GLU A 17 -3.11 0.80 -15.06
C GLU A 17 -3.46 -0.34 -16.01
N GLY A 18 -4.42 -0.12 -16.91
CA GLY A 18 -4.85 -1.10 -17.91
C GLY A 18 -6.32 -1.48 -17.76
N ALA A 19 -6.61 -2.78 -17.84
CA ALA A 19 -7.98 -3.31 -17.84
C ALA A 19 -8.77 -2.97 -16.57
N GLU A 20 -8.09 -3.05 -15.42
CA GLU A 20 -8.67 -2.83 -14.10
C GLU A 20 -7.82 -1.81 -13.35
N PRO A 21 -8.02 -0.50 -13.61
CA PRO A 21 -7.23 0.53 -12.97
C PRO A 21 -7.51 0.57 -11.47
N ALA A 22 -6.45 0.65 -10.68
CA ALA A 22 -6.54 0.69 -9.23
C ALA A 22 -5.29 1.31 -8.60
N VAL A 23 -5.40 1.70 -7.34
CA VAL A 23 -4.25 1.93 -6.47
C VAL A 23 -4.10 0.71 -5.57
N ALA A 24 -2.95 0.04 -5.64
CA ALA A 24 -2.60 -1.05 -4.73
C ALA A 24 -1.92 -0.54 -3.46
N ILE A 25 -2.26 -1.11 -2.33
CA ILE A 25 -1.58 -0.97 -1.04
C ILE A 25 -0.81 -2.26 -0.75
N GLY A 26 0.50 -2.14 -0.61
CA GLY A 26 1.42 -3.27 -0.42
C GLY A 26 2.03 -3.79 -1.71
N ASP A 27 2.73 -4.93 -1.62
CA ASP A 27 3.46 -5.52 -2.74
C ASP A 27 2.54 -6.18 -3.77
N THR A 28 2.52 -5.61 -4.98
CA THR A 28 1.70 -6.08 -6.11
C THR A 28 2.10 -7.46 -6.62
N THR A 29 3.30 -7.95 -6.27
CA THR A 29 3.79 -9.29 -6.61
C THR A 29 3.45 -10.33 -5.53
N ALA A 30 2.93 -9.89 -4.38
CA ALA A 30 2.54 -10.72 -3.25
C ALA A 30 1.12 -10.38 -2.77
N ARG A 31 0.91 -10.20 -1.45
CA ARG A 31 -0.39 -9.82 -0.88
C ARG A 31 -0.56 -8.31 -0.97
N HIS A 32 -1.64 -7.84 -1.59
CA HIS A 32 -1.97 -6.42 -1.65
C HIS A 32 -3.48 -6.21 -1.65
N VAL A 33 -3.88 -5.00 -1.29
CA VAL A 33 -5.27 -4.53 -1.38
C VAL A 33 -5.37 -3.56 -2.55
N ARG A 34 -6.30 -3.77 -3.48
CA ARG A 34 -6.56 -2.83 -4.57
C ARG A 34 -7.74 -1.95 -4.21
N LEU A 35 -7.57 -0.64 -4.40
CA LEU A 35 -8.61 0.37 -4.36
C LEU A 35 -8.98 0.71 -5.80
N SER A 36 -10.15 0.28 -6.25
CA SER A 36 -10.71 0.65 -7.56
C SER A 36 -11.86 1.64 -7.36
N PRO A 37 -12.36 2.29 -8.44
CA PRO A 37 -13.56 3.12 -8.34
C PRO A 37 -14.79 2.40 -7.77
N ASP A 38 -14.88 1.08 -7.96
CA ASP A 38 -16.05 0.27 -7.58
C ASP A 38 -15.96 -0.25 -6.14
N GLY A 39 -14.75 -0.48 -5.61
CA GLY A 39 -14.59 -1.03 -4.27
C GLY A 39 -13.16 -1.35 -3.90
N LEU A 40 -13.02 -2.17 -2.86
CA LEU A 40 -11.76 -2.73 -2.42
C LEU A 40 -11.71 -4.22 -2.78
N SER A 41 -10.56 -4.71 -3.23
CA SER A 41 -10.34 -6.14 -3.40
C SER A 41 -9.05 -6.61 -2.77
N ARG A 42 -9.08 -7.81 -2.21
CA ARG A 42 -7.89 -8.52 -1.74
C ARG A 42 -7.28 -9.32 -2.89
N HIS A 43 -5.96 -9.18 -3.05
CA HIS A 43 -5.18 -9.92 -4.04
C HIS A 43 -4.01 -10.65 -3.37
N ILE A 44 -3.80 -11.91 -3.77
CA ILE A 44 -2.68 -12.76 -3.34
C ILE A 44 -2.19 -13.50 -4.58
N GLY A 45 -1.12 -13.04 -5.23
CA GLY A 45 -0.58 -13.73 -6.41
C GLY A 45 -1.49 -13.66 -7.66
N ASP A 46 -2.66 -14.30 -7.64
CA ASP A 46 -3.88 -14.20 -8.48
C ASP A 46 -4.87 -15.34 -8.04
N PRO A 47 -6.22 -15.30 -8.17
CA PRO A 47 -7.16 -14.21 -8.53
C PRO A 47 -7.82 -13.52 -7.33
N ARG A 48 -8.64 -12.49 -7.62
CA ARG A 48 -9.45 -11.70 -6.65
C ARG A 48 -10.09 -12.62 -5.61
N SER A 49 -9.55 -12.64 -4.40
CA SER A 49 -10.05 -13.58 -3.39
C SER A 49 -11.31 -13.08 -2.70
N GLN A 50 -11.44 -11.75 -2.55
CA GLN A 50 -12.56 -11.08 -1.90
C GLN A 50 -12.72 -9.66 -2.46
N PHE A 51 -13.96 -9.18 -2.58
CA PHE A 51 -14.30 -7.84 -3.03
C PHE A 51 -15.37 -7.23 -2.14
N VAL A 52 -15.19 -5.96 -1.76
CA VAL A 52 -16.14 -5.17 -0.98
C VAL A 52 -16.45 -3.91 -1.76
N PRO A 53 -17.67 -3.73 -2.29
CA PRO A 53 -18.05 -2.51 -2.98
C PRO A 53 -18.03 -1.33 -2.01
N TRP A 54 -17.66 -0.14 -2.49
CA TRP A 54 -17.62 1.05 -1.64
C TRP A 54 -18.96 1.40 -0.98
N SER A 55 -20.08 0.99 -1.58
CA SER A 55 -21.41 1.17 -1.03
C SER A 55 -21.66 0.36 0.26
N GLN A 56 -20.85 -0.66 0.54
CA GLN A 56 -20.93 -1.46 1.75
C GLN A 56 -19.87 -1.07 2.79
N VAL A 57 -18.94 -0.17 2.46
CA VAL A 57 -17.85 0.22 3.33
C VAL A 57 -18.30 1.30 4.30
N HIS A 58 -18.18 1.04 5.60
CA HIS A 58 -18.33 2.05 6.64
C HIS A 58 -17.01 2.77 6.92
N THR A 59 -15.95 2.01 7.23
CA THR A 59 -14.62 2.56 7.47
C THR A 59 -13.53 1.69 6.84
N VAL A 60 -12.40 2.30 6.50
CA VAL A 60 -11.19 1.61 6.10
C VAL A 60 -10.03 2.21 6.86
N THR A 61 -9.30 1.37 7.60
CA THR A 61 -8.12 1.78 8.36
C THR A 61 -6.90 1.06 7.84
N VAL A 62 -5.83 1.82 7.62
CA VAL A 62 -4.53 1.27 7.26
C VAL A 62 -3.43 2.02 8.00
N GLU A 63 -2.53 1.24 8.61
CA GLU A 63 -1.35 1.75 9.29
C GLU A 63 -0.12 1.10 8.68
N PRO A 64 0.41 1.63 7.57
CA PRO A 64 1.63 1.09 6.99
C PRO A 64 2.78 1.27 7.99
N PRO A 65 3.62 0.25 8.18
CA PRO A 65 4.73 0.32 9.12
C PRO A 65 5.68 1.42 8.67
N ALA A 66 5.99 2.34 9.59
CA ALA A 66 6.81 3.50 9.31
C ALA A 66 8.18 3.37 9.97
N THR A 67 9.21 3.86 9.29
CA THR A 67 10.58 3.92 9.80
C THR A 67 11.06 5.35 9.99
N TRP A 68 11.99 5.50 10.93
CA TRP A 68 12.74 6.72 11.17
C TRP A 68 13.92 6.87 10.19
N TRP A 69 14.29 5.82 9.46
CA TRP A 69 15.40 5.85 8.52
C TRP A 69 15.01 6.58 7.21
N PRO A 70 15.81 7.56 6.75
CA PRO A 70 15.48 8.34 5.55
C PRO A 70 15.62 7.54 4.25
N TYR A 71 16.33 6.41 4.24
CA TYR A 71 16.55 5.57 3.04
C TYR A 71 16.21 4.10 3.31
N PRO A 72 14.92 3.75 3.42
CA PRO A 72 14.50 2.38 3.77
C PRO A 72 15.02 1.34 2.76
N ALA A 73 14.96 1.67 1.47
CA ALA A 73 15.43 0.79 0.39
C ALA A 73 16.93 0.43 0.50
N ILE A 74 17.76 1.32 1.04
CA ILE A 74 19.20 1.07 1.21
C ILE A 74 19.44 0.21 2.46
N SER A 75 18.65 0.41 3.53
CA SER A 75 18.74 -0.41 4.75
C SER A 75 18.56 -1.90 4.44
N ASP A 76 17.61 -2.24 3.59
CA ASP A 76 17.32 -3.64 3.25
C ASP A 76 18.46 -4.28 2.44
N MET A 77 19.11 -3.51 1.55
CA MET A 77 20.30 -3.97 0.82
C MET A 77 21.52 -4.15 1.74
N ALA A 78 21.72 -3.25 2.70
CA ALA A 78 22.81 -3.34 3.66
C ALA A 78 22.65 -4.56 4.59
N ALA A 79 21.42 -4.88 5.01
CA ALA A 79 21.14 -6.09 5.79
C ALA A 79 21.47 -7.37 5.00
N ALA A 80 21.12 -7.42 3.71
CA ALA A 80 21.46 -8.55 2.84
C ALA A 80 22.97 -8.71 2.62
N LEU A 81 23.72 -7.60 2.46
CA LEU A 81 25.17 -7.62 2.28
C LEU A 81 25.94 -7.98 3.55
N LEU A 82 25.51 -7.48 4.71
CA LEU A 82 26.14 -7.81 6.00
C LEU A 82 25.83 -9.24 6.44
N GLY A 83 24.62 -9.75 6.16
CA GLY A 83 24.28 -11.16 6.38
C GLY A 83 25.06 -12.13 5.47
N GLY A 84 25.48 -11.68 4.28
CA GLY A 84 26.26 -12.51 3.35
C GLY A 84 27.76 -12.62 3.66
N VAL A 85 28.34 -11.64 4.37
CA VAL A 85 29.77 -11.65 4.73
C VAL A 85 30.02 -12.38 6.06
N ALA A 86 29.01 -12.47 6.93
CA ALA A 86 29.03 -13.32 8.12
C ALA A 86 28.50 -14.73 7.78
N GLY A 87 29.28 -15.53 7.05
CA GLY A 87 28.89 -16.89 6.69
C GLY A 87 28.44 -17.73 7.90
N GLY A 88 27.28 -18.39 7.77
CA GLY A 88 26.93 -19.55 8.60
C GLY A 88 26.17 -19.27 9.90
N LEU A 89 25.11 -18.45 9.88
CA LEU A 89 24.01 -18.65 10.80
C LEU A 89 22.83 -19.20 10.01
N GLU A 90 22.55 -20.49 10.23
CA GLU A 90 21.28 -21.10 9.89
C GLU A 90 20.16 -20.29 10.57
N THR A 91 19.57 -19.34 9.85
CA THR A 91 18.28 -18.78 10.26
C THR A 91 17.23 -19.79 9.86
N GLY A 92 16.97 -20.72 10.78
CA GLY A 92 15.79 -21.58 10.77
C GLY A 92 14.53 -20.74 10.56
N GLU A 93 13.58 -21.32 9.82
CA GLU A 93 12.37 -20.70 9.28
C GLU A 93 12.65 -19.53 8.31
N ALA A 94 12.27 -19.71 7.05
CA ALA A 94 12.16 -18.59 6.12
C ALA A 94 11.23 -17.55 6.77
N ALA A 95 11.80 -16.48 7.32
CA ALA A 95 11.04 -15.44 8.01
C ALA A 95 9.90 -15.00 7.10
N GLU A 96 8.65 -15.21 7.54
CA GLU A 96 7.47 -14.86 6.75
C GLU A 96 7.58 -13.39 6.36
N THR A 97 7.41 -13.08 5.07
CA THR A 97 7.57 -11.70 4.59
C THR A 97 6.66 -10.78 5.40
N PRO A 98 7.20 -9.72 6.04
CA PRO A 98 6.42 -8.87 6.92
C PRO A 98 5.16 -8.36 6.23
N THR A 99 4.04 -8.46 6.94
CA THR A 99 2.75 -7.93 6.49
C THR A 99 2.24 -6.86 7.44
N PHE A 100 1.29 -6.06 6.98
CA PHE A 100 0.51 -5.13 7.80
C PHE A 100 -0.96 -5.26 7.46
N VAL A 101 -1.82 -4.83 8.38
CA VAL A 101 -3.26 -5.05 8.28
C VAL A 101 -3.94 -3.83 7.66
N VAL A 102 -4.85 -4.11 6.74
CA VAL A 102 -5.88 -3.20 6.25
C VAL A 102 -7.20 -3.69 6.82
N VAL A 103 -7.81 -2.89 7.69
CA VAL A 103 -9.08 -3.22 8.34
C VAL A 103 -10.20 -2.54 7.57
N ILE A 104 -11.20 -3.31 7.15
CA ILE A 104 -12.41 -2.80 6.52
C ILE A 104 -13.56 -3.12 7.45
N THR A 105 -14.32 -2.11 7.85
CA THR A 105 -15.60 -2.30 8.53
C THR A 105 -16.71 -1.97 7.56
N THR A 106 -17.63 -2.90 7.36
CA THR A 106 -18.79 -2.75 6.48
C THR A 106 -19.95 -2.08 7.23
N LEU A 107 -20.96 -1.63 6.48
CA LEU A 107 -22.13 -0.92 7.04
C LEU A 107 -23.00 -1.79 7.95
N ASP A 108 -22.96 -3.11 7.80
CA ASP A 108 -23.61 -4.09 8.68
C ASP A 108 -22.77 -4.42 9.94
N GLY A 109 -21.61 -3.79 10.09
CA GLY A 109 -20.71 -3.95 11.24
C GLY A 109 -19.75 -5.13 11.14
N GLU A 110 -19.72 -5.87 10.03
CA GLU A 110 -18.69 -6.89 9.80
C GLU A 110 -17.30 -6.22 9.72
N ARG A 111 -16.32 -6.86 10.37
CA ARG A 111 -14.92 -6.41 10.37
C ARG A 111 -14.06 -7.42 9.62
N LEU A 112 -13.56 -6.98 8.48
CA LEU A 112 -12.66 -7.74 7.61
C LEU A 112 -11.22 -7.28 7.83
N GLU A 113 -10.31 -8.23 8.02
CA GLU A 113 -8.87 -7.96 8.17
C GLU A 113 -8.09 -8.54 7.00
N TRP A 114 -7.57 -7.66 6.14
CA TRP A 114 -6.77 -8.04 4.99
C TRP A 114 -5.30 -7.74 5.24
N ARG A 115 -4.43 -8.71 4.97
CA ARG A 115 -2.97 -8.53 5.11
C ARG A 115 -2.36 -8.10 3.79
N ALA A 116 -1.53 -7.06 3.83
CA ALA A 116 -0.71 -6.58 2.72
C ALA A 116 0.77 -6.80 3.03
N THR A 117 1.53 -7.31 2.06
CA THR A 117 2.97 -7.52 2.17
C THR A 117 3.71 -6.19 2.03
N GLN A 118 4.74 -5.99 2.86
CA GLN A 118 5.57 -4.78 2.80
C GLN A 118 6.54 -4.83 1.61
N HIS A 119 6.82 -3.69 0.99
CA HIS A 119 7.89 -3.56 -0.01
C HIS A 119 9.29 -3.55 0.61
N TYR A 120 9.40 -3.09 1.86
CA TYR A 120 10.66 -2.93 2.57
C TYR A 120 10.54 -3.57 3.95
N LEU A 121 11.54 -4.34 4.36
CA LEU A 121 11.58 -4.99 5.68
C LEU A 121 11.65 -3.96 6.80
N SER A 122 12.35 -2.86 6.56
CA SER A 122 12.47 -1.74 7.49
C SER A 122 11.21 -0.88 7.59
N GLY A 123 10.22 -1.05 6.71
CA GLY A 123 9.02 -0.20 6.63
C GLY A 123 9.20 1.02 5.71
N TYR A 124 8.22 1.93 5.74
CA TYR A 124 8.13 3.07 4.82
C TYR A 124 8.58 4.38 5.47
N ARG A 125 8.99 5.37 4.65
CA ARG A 125 9.20 6.73 5.14
C ARG A 125 7.91 7.23 5.80
N ARG A 126 8.02 7.87 6.97
CA ARG A 126 6.85 8.39 7.73
C ARG A 126 5.87 9.18 6.88
N GLY A 127 6.37 10.10 6.05
CA GLY A 127 5.52 10.91 5.18
C GLY A 127 4.73 10.08 4.16
N ASP A 128 5.29 8.98 3.66
CA ASP A 128 4.62 8.11 2.69
C ASP A 128 3.59 7.20 3.38
N ALA A 129 3.90 6.70 4.57
CA ALA A 129 2.94 5.97 5.40
C ALA A 129 1.74 6.85 5.77
N GLN A 130 1.98 8.08 6.22
CA GLN A 130 0.93 9.04 6.55
C GLN A 130 0.09 9.44 5.33
N ALA A 131 0.71 9.67 4.17
CA ALA A 131 0.00 9.99 2.94
C ALA A 131 -0.93 8.84 2.50
N THR A 132 -0.51 7.59 2.74
CA THR A 132 -1.32 6.40 2.47
C THR A 132 -2.54 6.33 3.36
N THR A 133 -2.37 6.48 4.68
CA THR A 133 -3.48 6.51 5.64
C THR A 133 -4.46 7.63 5.28
N ARG A 134 -3.97 8.85 5.04
CA ARG A 134 -4.81 10.00 4.67
C ARG A 134 -5.54 9.82 3.34
N LEU A 135 -4.92 9.18 2.34
CA LEU A 135 -5.60 8.88 1.09
C LEU A 135 -6.80 7.94 1.34
N VAL A 136 -6.60 6.89 2.13
CA VAL A 136 -7.65 5.91 2.43
C VAL A 136 -8.78 6.54 3.24
N GLU A 137 -8.46 7.34 4.26
CA GLU A 137 -9.44 8.12 5.02
C GLU A 137 -10.25 9.04 4.10
N TYR A 138 -9.56 9.75 3.19
CA TYR A 138 -10.19 10.67 2.24
C TYR A 138 -11.16 9.95 1.29
N LEU A 139 -10.74 8.82 0.70
CA LEU A 139 -11.58 8.02 -0.21
C LEU A 139 -12.77 7.37 0.50
N THR A 140 -12.59 7.04 1.79
CA THR A 140 -13.67 6.51 2.63
C THR A 140 -14.71 7.60 2.90
N ALA A 141 -14.26 8.79 3.31
CA ALA A 141 -15.12 9.92 3.66
C ALA A 141 -15.79 10.62 2.46
N ARG A 142 -15.17 10.58 1.27
CA ARG A 142 -15.65 11.29 0.07
C ARG A 142 -15.87 10.35 -1.10
N GLY A 143 -17.14 10.02 -1.36
CA GLY A 143 -17.51 9.10 -2.43
C GLY A 143 -17.07 9.56 -3.82
N GLU A 144 -17.18 10.86 -4.09
CA GLU A 144 -16.79 11.49 -5.36
C GLU A 144 -15.28 11.39 -5.63
N ALA A 145 -14.46 11.31 -4.59
CA ALA A 145 -13.02 11.17 -4.72
C ALA A 145 -12.59 9.81 -5.29
N ARG A 146 -13.45 8.79 -5.20
CA ARG A 146 -13.17 7.42 -5.67
C ARG A 146 -12.99 7.36 -7.19
N LEU A 147 -13.54 8.33 -7.93
CA LEU A 147 -13.30 8.50 -9.36
C LEU A 147 -11.81 8.75 -9.68
N LEU A 148 -11.04 9.29 -8.75
CA LEU A 148 -9.59 9.48 -8.93
C LEU A 148 -8.84 8.14 -9.08
N LEU A 149 -9.40 7.04 -8.56
CA LEU A 149 -8.82 5.70 -8.68
C LEU A 149 -8.85 5.16 -10.12
N ALA A 150 -9.66 5.77 -11.01
CA ALA A 150 -9.65 5.48 -12.44
C ALA A 150 -8.39 6.03 -13.15
N ARG A 151 -7.66 6.96 -12.51
CA ARG A 151 -6.41 7.55 -13.03
C ARG A 151 -5.28 7.40 -11.99
N PRO A 152 -4.87 6.17 -11.66
CA PRO A 152 -4.06 5.90 -10.49
C PRO A 152 -2.64 6.48 -10.60
N ALA A 153 -2.05 6.55 -11.80
CA ALA A 153 -0.74 7.17 -11.99
C ALA A 153 -0.78 8.68 -11.65
N GLU A 154 -1.77 9.42 -12.17
CA GLU A 154 -1.94 10.85 -11.87
C GLU A 154 -2.18 11.10 -10.38
N LEU A 155 -2.95 10.23 -9.72
CA LEU A 155 -3.19 10.30 -8.28
C LEU A 155 -1.88 10.13 -7.49
N ILE A 156 -1.07 9.11 -7.82
CA ILE A 156 0.22 8.89 -7.16
C ILE A 156 1.19 10.05 -7.42
N ASP A 157 1.21 10.63 -8.62
CA ASP A 157 2.07 11.77 -8.94
C ASP A 157 1.70 13.01 -8.11
N ARG A 158 0.39 13.26 -7.92
CA ARG A 158 -0.09 14.34 -7.03
C ARG A 158 0.28 14.12 -5.57
N ILE A 159 0.10 12.91 -5.04
CA ILE A 159 0.51 12.57 -3.67
C ILE A 159 2.03 12.74 -3.51
N SER A 160 2.79 12.32 -4.52
CA SER A 160 4.26 12.47 -4.54
C SER A 160 4.69 13.93 -4.56
N ALA A 161 3.94 14.81 -5.24
CA ALA A 161 4.18 16.25 -5.18
C ALA A 161 3.90 16.82 -3.78
N LEU A 162 2.75 16.48 -3.18
CA LEU A 162 2.37 16.96 -1.85
C LEU A 162 3.33 16.52 -0.74
N THR A 163 3.83 15.28 -0.80
CA THR A 163 4.77 14.75 0.20
C THR A 163 6.20 15.28 0.07
N ARG A 164 6.58 15.86 -1.07
CA ARG A 164 7.87 16.54 -1.27
C ARG A 164 7.85 17.97 -0.76
N ILE A 165 6.70 18.62 -0.81
CA ILE A 165 6.48 19.93 -0.20
C ILE A 165 6.32 19.67 1.29
N GLY A 166 7.44 19.58 2.02
CA GLY A 166 7.40 19.54 3.49
C GLY A 166 6.56 20.71 4.02
N PRO A 167 5.99 20.61 5.24
CA PRO A 167 5.22 21.71 5.79
C PRO A 167 6.09 22.97 5.77
N GLN A 168 5.64 24.02 5.05
CA GLN A 168 6.21 25.33 5.24
C GLN A 168 5.83 25.76 6.65
N ILE A 169 6.76 25.59 7.59
CA ILE A 169 6.70 26.33 8.85
C ILE A 169 6.97 27.77 8.43
N GLY A 170 5.89 28.56 8.34
CA GLY A 170 5.97 30.01 8.14
C GLY A 170 6.73 30.67 9.29
N PRO A 171 7.24 31.89 9.08
CA PRO A 171 8.20 32.57 9.97
C PRO A 171 7.70 32.72 11.40
#